data_AF-A0A2D0HBI2-F1
#
_entry.id   AF-A0A2D0HBI2-F1
#
_cell.length_a   1.000
_cell.length_b   1.000
_cell.length_c   1.000
_cell.angle_alpha   90.00
_cell.angle_beta   90.00
_cell.angle_gamma   90.00
#
_symmetry.space_group_name_H-M   'P 1'
#
loop_
_entity.id
_entity.type
_entity.pdbx_description
1 polymer ?
#
loop_
_entity_poly.entity_id
_entity_poly.type
_entity_poly.pdbx_seq_one_letter_code
_entity_poly.pdbx_strand_id
1 'polypeptide(L)'
;MATSTDKKKEAIALLAKGATQAQVARSLSISRQAVSLWLKSETFRDEVQKARKDFLATQNEHENLELNSLVEKIPIPISEPITTFKSILRQREIDLLSKIELNLLPQLLEGSLRAASVLLKLSERRSKLLGLELPSWEILQAFEILILEKCADPHQIALVANGLDEITKQLKSSMDVTKTIEDT
;
A
#
# COMPACT_ATOMS: atom_id res chain seq x y z
N MET A 1 -22.55 11.79 -39.82
CA MET A 1 -22.46 12.47 -38.50
C MET A 1 -22.85 11.45 -37.45
N ALA A 2 -21.94 11.03 -36.56
CA ALA A 2 -22.27 10.07 -35.50
C ALA A 2 -23.31 10.66 -34.55
N THR A 3 -24.36 9.90 -34.24
CA THR A 3 -25.45 10.36 -33.38
C THR A 3 -24.97 10.45 -31.93
N SER A 4 -25.64 11.27 -31.11
CA SER A 4 -25.28 11.46 -29.69
C SER A 4 -25.23 10.14 -28.90
N THR A 5 -26.03 9.15 -29.31
CA THR A 5 -26.05 7.79 -28.75
C THR A 5 -24.83 6.96 -29.13
N ASP A 6 -24.27 7.14 -30.34
CA ASP A 6 -23.07 6.42 -30.78
C ASP A 6 -21.85 6.88 -29.99
N LYS A 7 -21.73 8.20 -29.80
CA LYS A 7 -20.66 8.79 -28.98
C LYS A 7 -20.73 8.33 -27.51
N LYS A 8 -21.93 8.10 -26.97
CA LYS A 8 -22.09 7.56 -25.61
C LYS A 8 -21.60 6.11 -25.52
N LYS A 9 -21.92 5.25 -26.48
CA LYS A 9 -21.45 3.86 -26.53
C LYS A 9 -19.92 3.78 -26.64
N GLU A 10 -19.33 4.61 -27.50
CA GLU A 10 -17.87 4.70 -27.60
C GLU A 10 -17.23 5.26 -26.32
N ALA A 11 -17.87 6.24 -25.67
CA ALA A 11 -17.41 6.74 -24.37
C ALA A 11 -17.44 5.64 -23.31
N ILE A 12 -18.49 4.81 -23.28
CA ILE A 12 -18.62 3.68 -22.35
C ILE A 12 -17.48 2.69 -22.57
N ALA A 13 -17.20 2.31 -23.82
CA ALA A 13 -16.11 1.39 -24.15
C ALA A 13 -14.74 1.95 -23.73
N LEU A 14 -14.49 3.24 -23.92
CA LEU A 14 -13.24 3.88 -23.52
C LEU A 14 -13.10 4.00 -22.00
N LEU A 15 -14.18 4.34 -21.30
CA LEU A 15 -14.21 4.39 -19.83
C LEU A 15 -14.03 3.00 -19.21
N ALA A 16 -14.63 1.97 -19.80
CA ALA A 16 -14.47 0.58 -19.39
C ALA A 16 -13.02 0.10 -19.49
N LYS A 17 -12.29 0.55 -20.53
CA LYS A 17 -10.85 0.34 -20.72
C LYS A 17 -9.95 1.16 -19.78
N GLY A 18 -10.52 1.97 -18.90
CA GLY A 18 -9.78 2.79 -17.93
C GLY A 18 -9.33 4.17 -18.44
N ALA A 19 -9.82 4.63 -19.61
CA ALA A 19 -9.49 5.97 -20.09
C ALA A 19 -10.06 7.06 -19.17
N THR A 20 -9.29 8.13 -18.96
CA THR A 20 -9.73 9.30 -18.18
C THR A 20 -10.77 10.12 -18.95
N GLN A 21 -11.61 10.88 -18.24
CA GLN A 21 -12.62 11.76 -18.86
C GLN A 21 -12.02 12.73 -19.90
N ALA A 22 -10.79 13.21 -19.66
CA ALA A 22 -10.08 14.11 -20.57
C ALA A 22 -9.58 13.40 -21.84
N GLN A 23 -9.26 12.10 -21.75
CA GLN A 23 -8.92 11.29 -22.93
C GLN A 23 -10.17 10.98 -23.75
N VAL A 24 -11.28 10.61 -23.10
CA VAL A 24 -12.57 10.33 -23.75
C VAL A 24 -13.13 11.58 -24.45
N ALA A 25 -13.02 12.74 -23.80
CA ALA A 25 -13.43 14.02 -24.38
C ALA A 25 -12.65 14.34 -25.66
N ARG A 26 -11.33 14.12 -25.65
CA ARG A 26 -10.45 14.34 -26.81
C ARG A 26 -10.73 13.35 -27.94
N SER A 27 -10.89 12.06 -27.64
CA SER A 27 -11.13 11.03 -28.66
C SER A 27 -12.48 11.20 -29.36
N LEU A 28 -13.50 11.67 -28.65
CA LEU A 28 -14.86 11.83 -29.19
C LEU A 28 -15.18 13.26 -29.66
N SER A 29 -14.19 14.16 -29.57
CA SER A 29 -14.34 15.58 -29.88
C SER A 29 -15.55 16.21 -29.18
N ILE A 30 -15.69 15.96 -27.88
CA ILE A 30 -16.75 16.50 -27.02
C ILE A 30 -16.13 17.23 -25.82
N SER A 31 -16.91 18.11 -25.19
CA SER A 31 -16.43 18.80 -23.99
C SER A 31 -16.30 17.83 -22.82
N ARG A 32 -15.29 18.03 -21.97
CA ARG A 32 -15.12 17.27 -20.72
C ARG A 32 -16.37 17.37 -19.83
N GLN A 33 -17.04 18.52 -19.86
CA GLN A 33 -18.28 18.76 -19.13
C GLN A 33 -19.41 17.83 -19.61
N ALA A 34 -19.51 17.54 -20.91
CA ALA A 34 -20.50 16.59 -21.43
C ALA A 34 -20.27 15.17 -20.88
N VAL A 35 -19.01 14.71 -20.83
CA VAL A 35 -18.66 13.42 -20.22
C VAL A 35 -18.98 13.39 -18.72
N SER A 36 -18.70 14.49 -18.01
CA SER A 36 -19.04 14.64 -16.60
C SER A 36 -20.56 14.59 -16.36
N LEU A 37 -21.36 15.21 -17.23
CA LEU A 37 -22.82 15.15 -17.17
C LEU A 37 -23.34 13.74 -17.44
N TRP A 38 -22.74 12.98 -18.37
CA TRP A 38 -23.13 11.59 -18.61
C TRP A 38 -22.86 10.70 -17.40
N LEU A 39 -21.72 10.87 -16.71
CA LEU A 39 -21.41 10.11 -15.49
C LEU A 39 -22.33 10.42 -14.30
N LYS A 40 -23.02 11.58 -14.32
CA LYS A 40 -24.05 11.88 -13.32
C LYS A 40 -25.32 11.05 -13.53
N SER A 41 -25.63 10.65 -14.77
CA SER A 41 -26.74 9.76 -15.03
C SER A 41 -26.43 8.34 -14.55
N GLU A 42 -27.38 7.74 -13.84
CA GLU A 42 -27.24 6.42 -13.21
C GLU A 42 -27.12 5.31 -14.27
N THR A 43 -27.97 5.36 -15.29
CA THR A 43 -27.97 4.40 -16.41
C THR A 43 -26.62 4.31 -17.13
N PHE A 44 -25.99 5.46 -17.42
CA PHE A 44 -24.68 5.49 -18.07
C PHE A 44 -23.58 4.93 -17.17
N ARG A 45 -23.66 5.16 -15.86
CA ARG A 45 -22.67 4.66 -14.90
C ARG A 45 -22.74 3.13 -14.79
N ASP A 46 -23.95 2.58 -14.76
CA ASP A 46 -24.18 1.14 -14.69
C ASP A 46 -23.70 0.45 -15.97
N GLU A 47 -23.95 1.06 -17.13
CA GLU A 47 -23.43 0.57 -18.42
C GLU A 47 -21.90 0.57 -18.47
N VAL A 48 -21.23 1.60 -17.93
CA VAL A 48 -19.75 1.64 -17.80
C VAL A 48 -19.23 0.54 -16.87
N GLN A 49 -19.89 0.32 -15.72
CA GLN A 49 -19.49 -0.73 -14.79
C GLN A 49 -19.69 -2.13 -15.37
N LYS A 50 -20.80 -2.35 -16.07
CA LYS A 50 -21.08 -3.60 -16.78
C LYS A 50 -20.03 -3.86 -17.86
N ALA A 51 -19.79 -2.89 -18.74
CA ALA A 51 -18.77 -2.99 -19.78
C ALA A 51 -17.35 -3.21 -19.20
N ARG A 52 -17.06 -2.65 -18.02
CA ARG A 52 -15.79 -2.88 -17.32
C ARG A 52 -15.67 -4.30 -16.77
N LYS A 53 -16.76 -4.87 -16.23
CA LYS A 53 -16.81 -6.27 -15.79
C LYS A 53 -16.64 -7.22 -16.98
N ASP A 54 -17.31 -6.96 -18.09
CA ASP A 54 -17.23 -7.76 -19.32
C ASP A 54 -15.82 -7.68 -19.95
N PHE A 55 -15.17 -6.51 -19.90
CA PHE A 55 -13.78 -6.35 -20.35
C PHE A 55 -12.78 -7.11 -19.46
N LEU A 56 -12.98 -7.12 -18.14
CA LEU A 56 -12.14 -7.89 -17.22
C LEU A 56 -12.34 -9.40 -17.38
N ALA A 57 -13.57 -9.86 -17.65
CA ALA A 57 -13.86 -11.26 -17.92
C ALA A 57 -13.16 -11.76 -19.21
N THR A 58 -13.17 -10.96 -20.28
CA THR A 58 -12.50 -11.29 -21.55
C THR A 58 -10.97 -11.22 -21.49
N GLN A 59 -10.38 -10.37 -20.64
CA GLN A 59 -8.93 -10.40 -20.39
C GLN A 59 -8.49 -11.67 -19.65
N ASN A 60 -9.26 -12.12 -18.65
CA ASN A 60 -8.94 -13.34 -17.90
C ASN A 60 -9.02 -14.62 -18.75
N GLU A 61 -9.84 -14.65 -19.80
CA GLU A 61 -9.92 -15.79 -20.74
C GLU A 61 -8.73 -15.84 -21.72
N HIS A 62 -8.26 -14.69 -22.18
CA HIS A 62 -7.09 -14.61 -23.07
C HIS A 62 -5.76 -14.85 -22.32
N GLU A 63 -5.63 -14.44 -21.06
CA GLU A 63 -4.44 -14.73 -20.26
C GLU A 63 -4.31 -16.23 -19.91
N ASN A 64 -5.42 -16.95 -19.68
CA ASN A 64 -5.38 -18.36 -19.28
C ASN A 64 -4.97 -19.34 -20.41
N LEU A 65 -5.12 -18.98 -21.68
CA LEU A 65 -4.73 -19.84 -22.81
C LEU A 65 -3.25 -19.68 -23.20
N GLU A 66 -2.67 -18.49 -23.07
CA GLU A 66 -1.25 -18.27 -23.38
C GLU A 66 -0.31 -18.67 -22.22
N LEU A 67 -0.77 -18.56 -20.96
CA LEU A 67 0.04 -18.93 -19.79
C LEU A 67 0.31 -20.43 -19.68
N ASN A 68 -0.62 -21.31 -20.08
CA ASN A 68 -0.44 -22.75 -19.94
C ASN A 68 0.54 -23.37 -20.97
N SER A 69 0.90 -22.65 -22.03
CA SER A 69 1.79 -23.16 -23.09
C SER A 69 3.28 -22.82 -22.86
N LEU A 70 3.61 -21.94 -21.91
CA LEU A 70 4.97 -21.38 -21.74
C LEU A 70 5.58 -21.59 -20.35
N VAL A 71 4.87 -22.23 -19.41
CA VAL A 71 5.26 -22.33 -17.99
C VAL A 71 6.43 -23.29 -17.71
N GLU A 72 6.94 -24.07 -18.68
CA GLU A 72 7.97 -25.05 -18.32
C GLU A 72 9.44 -24.56 -18.36
N LYS A 73 9.81 -23.42 -18.95
CA LYS A 73 11.24 -23.05 -19.06
C LYS A 73 11.54 -21.55 -19.16
N ILE A 74 11.18 -20.72 -18.18
CA ILE A 74 11.84 -19.40 -18.03
C ILE A 74 12.04 -19.08 -16.54
N PRO A 75 13.29 -18.82 -16.08
CA PRO A 75 13.53 -18.28 -14.74
C PRO A 75 12.83 -16.93 -14.62
N ILE A 76 12.03 -16.78 -13.57
CA ILE A 76 11.31 -15.55 -13.21
C ILE A 76 12.21 -14.33 -13.40
N PRO A 77 11.98 -13.45 -14.41
CA PRO A 77 12.59 -12.15 -14.42
C PRO A 77 11.91 -11.35 -13.31
N ILE A 78 12.68 -11.03 -12.28
CA ILE A 78 12.35 -10.03 -11.26
C ILE A 78 11.88 -8.79 -12.03
N SER A 79 10.58 -8.53 -12.04
CA SER A 79 10.04 -7.35 -12.69
C SER A 79 10.59 -6.14 -11.94
N GLU A 80 11.39 -5.33 -12.62
CA GLU A 80 11.84 -4.07 -12.05
C GLU A 80 10.58 -3.27 -11.66
N PRO A 81 10.49 -2.83 -10.39
CA PRO A 81 9.30 -2.11 -9.93
C PRO A 81 9.21 -0.83 -10.73
N ILE A 82 8.07 -0.61 -11.41
CA ILE A 82 7.77 0.61 -12.14
C ILE A 82 7.98 1.79 -11.18
N THR A 83 9.10 2.50 -11.33
CA THR A 83 9.52 3.55 -10.40
C THR A 83 8.65 4.79 -10.63
N THR A 84 7.53 4.87 -9.93
CA THR A 84 6.73 6.09 -9.92
C THR A 84 7.55 7.25 -9.34
N PHE A 85 7.35 8.48 -9.84
CA PHE A 85 8.01 9.67 -9.27
C PHE A 85 7.83 9.76 -7.73
N LYS A 86 6.68 9.31 -7.24
CA LYS A 86 6.39 9.21 -5.80
C LYS A 86 7.26 8.18 -5.07
N SER A 87 7.56 7.03 -5.67
CA SER A 87 8.46 6.04 -5.06
C SER A 87 9.91 6.53 -5.04
N ILE A 88 10.34 7.28 -6.06
CA ILE A 88 11.67 7.91 -6.08
C ILE A 88 11.80 8.94 -4.95
N LEU A 89 10.80 9.79 -4.74
CA LEU A 89 10.81 10.76 -3.64
C LEU A 89 10.79 10.07 -2.27
N ARG A 90 9.99 9.01 -2.11
CA ARG A 90 9.96 8.20 -0.89
C ARG A 90 11.33 7.59 -0.60
N GLN A 91 11.99 7.02 -1.60
CA GLN A 91 13.32 6.42 -1.44
C GLN A 91 14.36 7.47 -1.02
N ARG A 92 14.37 8.64 -1.67
CA ARG A 92 15.26 9.74 -1.30
C ARG A 92 15.05 10.21 0.13
N GLU A 93 13.80 10.27 0.57
CA GLU A 93 13.49 10.64 1.95
C GLU A 93 14.02 9.60 2.94
N ILE A 94 13.84 8.30 2.66
CA ILE A 94 14.39 7.20 3.48
C ILE A 94 15.93 7.29 3.56
N ASP A 95 16.61 7.60 2.46
CA ASP A 95 18.07 7.77 2.44
C ASP A 95 18.52 8.95 3.31
N LEU A 96 17.76 10.05 3.31
CA LEU A 96 18.04 11.20 4.16
C LEU A 96 17.84 10.87 5.64
N LEU A 97 16.77 10.16 5.98
CA LEU A 97 16.52 9.71 7.36
C LEU A 97 17.66 8.82 7.87
N SER A 98 18.15 7.89 7.05
CA SER A 98 19.29 7.03 7.38
C SER A 98 20.57 7.82 7.64
N LYS A 99 20.83 8.90 6.88
CA LYS A 99 21.98 9.78 7.11
C LYS A 99 21.87 10.55 8.43
N ILE A 100 20.66 11.02 8.78
CA ILE A 100 20.44 11.72 10.05
C ILE A 100 20.64 10.75 11.22
N GLU A 101 20.14 9.52 11.09
CA GLU A 101 20.33 8.46 12.08
C GLU A 101 21.80 8.16 12.35
N LEU A 102 22.62 7.99 11.30
CA LEU A 102 24.07 7.79 11.43
C LEU A 102 24.78 8.92 12.20
N ASN A 103 24.31 10.17 12.05
CA ASN A 103 24.88 11.31 12.77
C ASN A 103 24.43 11.40 14.24
N LEU A 104 23.30 10.78 14.58
CA LEU A 104 22.73 10.81 15.94
C LEU A 104 23.15 9.61 16.79
N LEU A 105 23.50 8.48 16.17
CA LEU A 105 23.94 7.27 16.87
C LEU A 105 25.11 7.50 17.83
N PRO A 106 26.18 8.25 17.49
CA PRO A 106 27.27 8.52 18.42
C PRO A 106 26.80 9.30 19.66
N GLN A 107 25.92 10.29 19.47
CA GLN A 107 25.37 11.08 20.57
C GLN A 107 24.44 10.25 21.47
N LEU A 108 23.76 9.25 20.91
CA LEU A 108 22.96 8.32 21.69
C LEU A 108 23.85 7.43 22.58
N LEU A 109 24.97 6.95 22.06
CA LEU A 109 25.95 6.17 22.83
C LEU A 109 26.56 6.97 23.99
N GLU A 110 26.69 8.29 23.80
CA GLU A 110 27.08 9.24 24.85
C GLU A 110 25.96 9.55 25.86
N GLY A 111 24.76 8.98 25.69
CA GLY A 111 23.62 9.15 26.61
C GLY A 111 22.77 10.39 26.34
N SER A 112 22.85 11.00 25.17
CA SER A 112 22.04 12.19 24.83
C SER A 112 20.55 11.84 24.67
N LEU A 113 19.75 12.25 25.66
CA LEU A 113 18.28 12.13 25.61
C LEU A 113 17.67 12.90 24.43
N ARG A 114 18.34 13.97 23.97
CA ARG A 114 17.92 14.73 22.79
C ARG A 114 18.07 13.91 21.51
N ALA A 115 19.18 13.18 21.39
CA ALA A 115 19.40 12.26 20.26
C ALA A 115 18.36 11.14 20.26
N ALA A 116 18.05 10.56 21.43
CA ALA A 116 16.99 9.55 21.57
C ALA A 116 15.61 10.07 21.11
N SER A 117 15.22 11.28 21.54
CA SER A 117 13.94 11.89 21.14
C SER A 117 13.86 12.14 19.62
N VAL A 118 14.95 12.56 19.00
CA VAL A 118 15.00 12.79 17.54
C VAL A 118 14.94 11.46 16.79
N LEU A 119 15.66 10.42 17.25
CA LEU A 119 15.61 9.08 16.65
C LEU A 119 14.20 8.47 16.69
N LEU A 120 13.46 8.66 17.79
CA LEU A 120 12.05 8.22 17.88
C LEU A 120 11.14 8.92 16.84
N LYS A 121 11.39 10.20 16.55
CA LYS A 121 10.64 10.92 15.52
C LYS A 121 11.03 10.47 14.11
N LEU A 122 12.30 10.15 13.90
CA LEU A 122 12.77 9.60 12.63
C LEU A 122 12.18 8.22 12.37
N SER A 123 12.12 7.35 13.39
CA SER A 123 11.50 6.03 13.27
C SER A 123 10.01 6.15 12.97
N GLU A 124 9.28 7.04 13.65
CA GLU A 124 7.87 7.32 13.35
C GLU A 124 7.67 7.76 11.88
N ARG A 125 8.50 8.69 11.40
CA ARG A 125 8.43 9.15 10.00
C ARG A 125 8.75 8.04 9.00
N ARG A 126 9.75 7.20 9.29
CA ARG A 126 10.15 6.06 8.45
C ARG A 126 9.02 5.04 8.35
N SER A 127 8.36 4.73 9.47
CA SER A 127 7.19 3.86 9.50
C SER A 127 6.06 4.39 8.60
N LYS A 128 5.79 5.70 8.64
CA LYS A 128 4.78 6.32 7.77
C LYS A 128 5.15 6.23 6.28
N LEU A 129 6.43 6.42 5.94
CA LEU A 129 6.89 6.32 4.55
C LEU A 129 6.80 4.90 4.00
N LEU A 130 7.05 3.90 4.85
CA LEU A 130 6.94 2.48 4.53
C LEU A 130 5.49 1.99 4.55
N GLY A 131 4.53 2.80 4.99
CA GLY A 131 3.13 2.38 5.11
C GLY A 131 2.89 1.43 6.28
N LEU A 132 3.79 1.44 7.28
CA LEU A 132 3.67 0.71 8.55
C LEU A 132 2.69 1.41 9.52
N GLU A 133 1.74 2.17 9.00
CA GLU A 133 0.63 2.73 9.77
C GLU A 133 -0.38 1.62 10.08
N LEU A 134 0.05 0.61 10.84
CA LEU A 134 -0.80 -0.48 11.31
C LEU A 134 -1.38 -0.13 12.70
N PRO A 135 -2.61 -0.59 13.01
CA PRO A 135 -3.17 -0.51 14.36
C PRO A 135 -2.25 -1.21 15.37
N SER A 136 -2.32 -0.80 16.64
CA SER A 136 -1.36 -1.05 17.72
C SER A 136 -1.18 -2.51 18.18
N TRP A 137 -1.54 -3.51 17.36
CA TRP A 137 -1.67 -4.91 17.78
C TRP A 137 -1.14 -5.88 16.73
N GLU A 138 0.12 -5.72 16.33
CA GLU A 138 0.89 -6.78 15.67
C GLU A 138 2.38 -6.38 15.59
N ILE A 139 2.95 -6.16 16.78
CA ILE A 139 4.37 -5.80 16.95
C ILE A 139 5.28 -6.81 16.22
N LEU A 140 4.87 -8.08 16.14
CA LEU A 140 5.57 -9.13 15.41
C LEU A 140 5.51 -8.94 13.88
N GLN A 141 4.35 -8.65 13.29
CA GLN A 141 4.28 -8.38 11.84
C GLN A 141 5.02 -7.10 11.45
N ALA A 142 4.97 -6.07 12.29
CA ALA A 142 5.76 -4.86 12.07
C ALA A 142 7.26 -5.17 12.08
N PHE A 143 7.72 -6.07 12.96
CA PHE A 143 9.12 -6.48 13.04
C PHE A 143 9.55 -7.37 11.87
N GLU A 144 8.67 -8.25 11.39
CA GLU A 144 8.89 -9.05 10.18
C GLU A 144 9.14 -8.16 8.96
N ILE A 145 8.36 -7.08 8.80
CA ILE A 145 8.55 -6.13 7.69
C ILE A 145 9.87 -5.38 7.84
N LEU A 146 10.27 -5.01 9.07
CA LEU A 146 11.56 -4.36 9.32
C LEU A 146 12.75 -5.26 8.93
N ILE A 147 12.63 -6.58 9.08
CA ILE A 147 13.68 -7.53 8.68
C ILE A 147 13.71 -7.75 7.18
N LEU A 148 12.54 -7.85 6.54
CA LEU A 148 12.43 -7.92 5.09
C LEU A 148 13.08 -6.70 4.42
N GLU A 149 12.90 -5.51 5.01
CA GLU A 149 13.51 -4.25 4.57
C GLU A 149 14.96 -4.04 5.09
N LYS A 150 15.58 -5.06 5.70
CA LYS A 150 16.96 -5.04 6.25
C LYS A 150 17.21 -3.92 7.28
N CYS A 151 16.16 -3.49 7.97
CA CYS A 151 16.19 -2.46 9.00
C CYS A 151 16.38 -3.02 10.41
N ALA A 152 16.24 -4.35 10.60
CA ALA A 152 16.46 -5.04 11.87
C ALA A 152 17.14 -6.39 11.64
N ASP A 153 17.83 -6.91 12.67
CA ASP A 153 18.50 -8.21 12.62
C ASP A 153 17.47 -9.34 12.91
N PRO A 154 17.43 -10.42 12.10
CA PRO A 154 16.60 -11.60 12.35
C PRO A 154 16.67 -12.14 13.78
N HIS A 155 17.82 -12.07 14.44
CA HIS A 155 17.99 -12.57 15.81
C HIS A 155 17.18 -11.76 16.85
N GLN A 156 16.80 -10.54 16.52
CA GLN A 156 16.03 -9.67 17.43
C GLN A 156 14.54 -10.01 17.48
N ILE A 157 13.99 -10.75 16.50
CA ILE A 157 12.59 -11.21 16.56
C ILE A 157 12.35 -12.05 17.81
N ALA A 158 13.25 -12.98 18.11
CA ALA A 158 13.09 -13.90 19.24
C ALA A 158 13.04 -13.14 20.58
N LEU A 159 13.85 -12.08 20.72
CA LEU A 159 13.84 -11.22 21.91
C LEU A 159 12.53 -10.45 22.03
N VAL A 160 12.02 -9.89 20.92
CA VAL A 160 10.76 -9.15 20.90
C VAL A 160 9.57 -10.07 21.17
N ALA A 161 9.56 -11.29 20.61
CA ALA A 161 8.53 -12.29 20.87
C ALA A 161 8.49 -12.71 22.34
N ASN A 162 9.65 -13.01 22.94
CA ASN A 162 9.75 -13.37 24.35
C ASN A 162 9.31 -12.22 25.27
N GLY A 163 9.69 -10.97 24.93
CA GLY A 163 9.27 -9.79 25.67
C GLY A 163 7.75 -9.54 25.59
N LEU A 164 7.14 -9.78 24.44
CA LEU A 164 5.67 -9.69 24.27
C LEU A 164 4.93 -10.75 25.10
N ASP A 165 5.47 -11.96 25.17
CA ASP A 165 4.93 -13.04 26.01
C ASP A 165 5.03 -12.71 27.50
N GLU A 166 6.12 -12.10 27.95
CA GLU A 166 6.27 -11.62 29.34
C GLU A 166 5.29 -10.50 29.65
N ILE A 167 5.15 -9.52 28.77
CA ILE A 167 4.22 -8.38 28.94
C ILE A 167 2.77 -8.88 28.98
N THR A 168 2.39 -9.82 28.10
CA THR A 168 1.03 -10.39 28.11
C THR A 168 0.78 -11.27 29.33
N LYS A 169 1.79 -12.00 29.84
CA LYS A 169 1.68 -12.74 31.11
C LYS A 169 1.52 -11.79 32.30
N GLN A 170 2.27 -10.70 32.35
CA GLN A 170 2.16 -9.69 33.42
C GLN A 170 0.79 -9.00 33.38
N LEU A 171 0.28 -8.64 32.20
CA LEU A 171 -1.05 -8.05 32.04
C LEU A 171 -2.16 -9.01 32.49
N LYS A 172 -2.10 -10.30 32.11
CA LYS A 172 -3.05 -11.32 32.57
C LYS A 172 -3.00 -11.52 34.08
N SER A 173 -1.78 -11.62 34.64
CA SER A 173 -1.60 -11.73 36.10
C SER A 173 -2.14 -10.52 36.85
N SER A 174 -2.00 -9.30 36.31
CA SER A 174 -2.55 -8.09 36.92
C SER A 174 -4.08 -8.03 36.84
N MET A 175 -4.68 -8.53 35.75
CA MET A 175 -6.14 -8.66 35.59
C MET A 175 -6.76 -9.65 36.58
N ASP A 176 -6.08 -10.76 36.86
CA ASP A 176 -6.56 -11.77 37.81
C ASP A 176 -6.48 -11.29 39.27
N VAL A 177 -5.49 -10.45 39.59
CA VAL A 177 -5.39 -9.78 40.91
C VAL A 177 -6.50 -8.74 41.09
N THR A 178 -6.88 -7.99 40.05
CA THR A 178 -7.99 -7.03 40.15
C THR A 178 -9.35 -7.70 40.32
N LYS A 179 -9.58 -8.87 39.70
CA LYS A 179 -10.83 -9.63 39.87
C LYS A 179 -10.97 -10.24 41.27
N THR A 180 -9.88 -10.70 41.87
CA THR A 180 -9.89 -11.29 43.22
C THR A 180 -10.10 -10.25 44.33
N ILE A 181 -9.85 -8.97 44.07
CA ILE A 181 -10.13 -7.86 45.00
C ILE A 181 -11.60 -7.40 44.90
N GLU A 182 -12.25 -7.54 43.75
CA GLU A 182 -13.68 -7.19 43.56
C GLU A 182 -14.64 -8.27 44.10
N ASP A 183 -14.17 -9.51 44.28
CA ASP A 183 -14.96 -10.66 44.78
C ASP A 183 -14.82 -10.92 46.31
N THR A 184 -14.18 -10.01 47.06
CA THR A 184 -14.12 -10.01 48.55
C THR A 184 -14.70 -8.75 49.15
#